data_AF-A0AAW7JRM4-F1
#
_entry.id   AF-A0AAW7JRM4-F1
#
_cell.length_a   1.000
_cell.length_b   1.000
_cell.length_c   1.000
_cell.angle_alpha   90.00
_cell.angle_beta   90.00
_cell.angle_gamma   90.00
#
_symmetry.space_group_name_H-M   'P 1'
#
loop_
_entity.id
_entity.type
_entity.pdbx_description
1 polymer ?
#
loop_
_entity_poly.entity_id
_entity_poly.type
_entity_poly.pdbx_seq_one_letter_code
_entity_poly.pdbx_strand_id
1 'polypeptide(L)'
;METTINLVLAQMQPILTCNQLKRLGEVLRFALTPREESSADLLRLFLTAKEVEGCSARTITYYESTIQRMITAVGKPYTQIESDDLRGYLAEYEAKRKTSKVTIDNIRRILSSFFS
;
A
#
# COMPACT_ATOMS: atom_id res chain seq x y z
N MET A 1 17.70 0.62 -7.45
CA MET A 1 17.26 1.85 -8.14
C MET A 1 18.25 2.98 -7.92
N GLU A 2 18.72 3.24 -6.69
CA GLU A 2 19.75 4.27 -6.43
C GLU A 2 21.06 4.05 -7.21
N THR A 3 21.52 2.80 -7.36
CA THR A 3 22.71 2.46 -8.17
C THR A 3 22.56 2.87 -9.64
N THR A 4 21.36 2.70 -10.21
CA THR A 4 21.05 3.11 -11.59
C THR A 4 21.03 4.62 -11.72
N ILE A 5 20.44 5.32 -10.75
CA ILE A 5 20.41 6.79 -10.71
C ILE A 5 21.84 7.35 -10.66
N ASN A 6 22.69 6.80 -9.79
CA ASN A 6 24.08 7.23 -9.65
C ASN A 6 24.91 6.96 -10.92
N LEU A 7 24.66 5.85 -11.62
CA LEU A 7 25.29 5.56 -12.91
C LEU A 7 24.92 6.61 -13.97
N VAL A 8 23.62 6.95 -14.08
CA VAL A 8 23.16 7.97 -15.04
C VAL A 8 23.75 9.34 -14.70
N LEU A 9 23.78 9.73 -13.42
CA LEU A 9 24.37 11.00 -13.00
C LEU A 9 25.88 11.08 -13.31
N ALA A 10 26.62 10.00 -13.10
CA ALA A 10 28.05 9.94 -13.43
C ALA A 10 28.30 10.10 -14.93
N GLN A 11 27.51 9.45 -15.79
CA GLN A 11 27.66 9.57 -17.24
C GLN A 11 27.26 10.95 -17.78
N MET A 12 26.33 11.64 -17.12
CA MET A 12 25.87 12.97 -17.53
C MET A 12 26.76 14.11 -17.01
N GLN A 13 27.67 13.84 -16.07
CA GLN A 13 28.55 14.84 -15.45
C GLN A 13 29.40 15.65 -16.44
N PRO A 14 29.95 15.09 -17.53
CA PRO A 14 30.73 15.87 -18.50
C PRO A 14 29.90 16.82 -19.37
N ILE A 15 28.58 16.60 -19.43
CA ILE A 15 27.66 17.26 -20.37
C ILE A 15 26.85 18.35 -19.67
N LEU A 16 26.55 18.16 -18.38
CA LEU A 16 25.64 19.00 -17.61
C LEU A 16 26.37 19.88 -16.59
N THR A 17 25.86 21.09 -16.38
CA THR A 17 26.28 21.95 -15.25
C THR A 17 25.83 21.36 -13.91
N CYS A 18 26.46 21.77 -12.81
CA CYS A 18 26.09 21.29 -11.46
C CYS A 18 24.59 21.49 -11.14
N ASN A 19 23.98 22.59 -11.58
CA ASN A 19 22.55 22.85 -11.39
C ASN A 19 21.67 21.90 -12.20
N GLN A 20 22.04 21.65 -13.46
CA GLN A 20 21.32 20.69 -14.32
C GLN A 20 21.48 19.25 -13.80
N LEU A 21 22.66 18.88 -13.31
CA LEU A 21 22.93 17.57 -12.73
C LEU A 21 22.11 17.35 -11.45
N LYS A 22 22.02 18.38 -10.58
CA LYS A 22 21.18 18.35 -9.39
C LYS A 22 19.70 18.17 -9.76
N ARG A 23 19.21 18.95 -10.72
CA ARG A 23 17.83 18.84 -11.20
C ARG A 23 17.53 17.47 -11.81
N LEU A 24 18.47 16.93 -12.59
CA LEU A 24 18.38 15.58 -13.14
C LEU A 24 18.30 14.54 -12.02
N GLY A 25 19.13 14.67 -10.98
CA GLY A 25 19.08 13.77 -9.82
C GLY A 25 17.76 13.82 -9.06
N GLU A 26 17.16 15.00 -8.91
CA GLU A 26 15.83 15.16 -8.32
C GLU A 26 14.75 14.46 -9.18
N VAL A 27 14.77 14.69 -10.49
CA VAL A 27 13.78 14.11 -11.42
C VAL A 27 13.93 12.59 -11.50
N LEU A 28 15.16 12.07 -11.59
CA LEU A 28 15.41 10.63 -11.63
C LEU A 28 14.98 9.95 -10.34
N ARG A 29 15.27 10.54 -9.17
CA ARG A 29 14.77 10.01 -7.90
C ARG A 29 13.25 10.08 -7.84
N PHE A 30 12.63 11.16 -8.28
CA PHE A 30 11.18 11.26 -8.30
C PHE A 30 10.52 10.22 -9.21
N ALA A 31 11.09 9.97 -10.40
CA ALA A 31 10.50 9.09 -11.41
C ALA A 31 10.84 7.61 -11.22
N LEU A 32 12.03 7.30 -10.69
CA LEU A 32 12.56 5.94 -10.60
C LEU A 32 12.59 5.39 -9.18
N THR A 33 12.44 6.23 -8.16
CA THR A 33 12.10 5.70 -6.84
C THR A 33 10.62 5.35 -6.92
N PRO A 34 10.21 4.14 -6.50
CA PRO A 34 8.80 3.87 -6.36
C PRO A 34 8.27 4.96 -5.44
N ARG A 35 7.29 5.72 -5.91
CA ARG A 35 6.39 6.38 -4.97
C ARG A 35 5.85 5.23 -4.16
N GLU A 36 6.35 5.05 -2.95
CA GLU A 36 5.43 4.72 -1.88
C GLU A 36 4.44 5.89 -1.90
N GLU A 37 3.40 5.78 -2.73
CA GLU A 37 2.11 6.28 -2.27
C GLU A 37 2.02 5.68 -0.88
N SER A 38 2.19 6.53 0.13
CA SER A 38 2.43 6.03 1.46
C SER A 38 1.31 5.06 1.72
N SER A 39 1.58 3.91 2.34
CA SER A 39 0.53 2.94 2.62
C SER A 39 -0.71 3.63 3.23
N ALA A 40 -0.50 4.67 4.04
CA ALA A 40 -1.52 5.58 4.54
C ALA A 40 -2.37 6.29 3.45
N ASP A 41 -1.78 6.75 2.35
CA ASP A 41 -2.49 7.38 1.23
C ASP A 41 -3.45 6.42 0.53
N LEU A 42 -3.04 5.15 0.32
CA LEU A 42 -3.88 4.12 -0.30
C LEU A 42 -5.10 3.80 0.57
N LEU A 43 -4.88 3.60 1.87
CA LEU A 43 -5.98 3.37 2.82
C LEU A 43 -6.93 4.57 2.85
N ARG A 44 -6.39 5.79 2.90
CA ARG A 44 -7.19 7.01 2.91
C ARG A 44 -8.03 7.16 1.64
N LEU A 45 -7.43 6.96 0.46
CA LEU A 45 -8.13 7.02 -0.83
C LEU A 45 -9.29 6.02 -0.87
N PHE A 46 -9.05 4.78 -0.42
CA PHE A 46 -10.11 3.77 -0.33
C PHE A 46 -11.24 4.19 0.61
N LEU A 47 -10.93 4.67 1.82
CA LEU A 47 -11.96 5.08 2.79
C LEU A 47 -12.77 6.27 2.28
N THR A 48 -12.13 7.26 1.67
CA THR A 48 -12.83 8.39 1.04
C THR A 48 -13.74 7.91 -0.10
N ALA A 49 -13.32 6.94 -0.91
CA ALA A 49 -14.21 6.35 -1.92
C ALA A 49 -15.44 5.69 -1.28
N LYS A 50 -15.27 4.97 -0.16
CA LYS A 50 -16.39 4.36 0.57
C LYS A 50 -17.32 5.38 1.21
N GLU A 51 -16.81 6.52 1.67
CA GLU A 51 -17.63 7.63 2.13
C GLU A 51 -18.51 8.20 1.00
N VAL A 52 -17.93 8.38 -0.20
CA VAL A 52 -18.66 8.85 -1.39
C VAL A 52 -19.69 7.83 -1.87
N GLU A 53 -19.43 6.53 -1.73
CA GLU A 53 -20.41 5.46 -1.96
C GLU A 53 -21.60 5.48 -0.95
N GLY A 54 -21.53 6.32 0.10
CA GLY A 54 -22.59 6.47 1.09
C GLY A 54 -22.47 5.51 2.28
N CYS A 55 -21.29 4.92 2.52
CA CYS A 55 -21.07 4.10 3.71
C CYS A 55 -21.13 4.97 4.98
N SER A 56 -21.81 4.45 6.02
CA SER A 56 -21.85 5.14 7.32
C SER A 56 -20.46 5.26 7.94
N ALA A 57 -20.22 6.30 8.75
CA ALA A 57 -18.96 6.48 9.48
C ALA A 57 -18.54 5.24 10.28
N ARG A 58 -19.52 4.55 10.90
CA ARG A 58 -19.27 3.27 11.59
C ARG A 58 -18.70 2.19 10.67
N THR A 59 -19.17 2.14 9.43
CA THR A 59 -18.68 1.19 8.41
C THR A 59 -17.26 1.57 7.97
N ILE A 60 -16.99 2.87 7.78
CA ILE A 60 -15.66 3.38 7.45
C ILE A 60 -14.65 3.00 8.54
N THR A 61 -14.94 3.26 9.82
CA THR A 61 -14.08 2.85 10.95
C THR A 61 -13.89 1.32 11.02
N TYR A 62 -14.94 0.56 10.68
CA TYR A 62 -14.83 -0.90 10.64
C TYR A 62 -13.89 -1.36 9.51
N TYR A 63 -13.94 -0.74 8.34
CA TYR A 63 -13.06 -1.03 7.21
C TYR A 63 -11.62 -0.70 7.55
N GLU A 64 -11.37 0.52 8.03
CA GLU A 64 -10.05 1.01 8.45
C GLU A 64 -9.41 0.06 9.45
N SER A 65 -10.10 -0.24 10.56
CA SER A 65 -9.55 -1.11 11.60
C SER A 65 -9.32 -2.54 11.13
N THR A 66 -10.11 -3.03 10.16
CA THR A 66 -9.96 -4.37 9.60
C THR A 66 -8.73 -4.46 8.71
N ILE A 67 -8.56 -3.49 7.83
CA ILE A 67 -7.40 -3.40 6.92
C ILE A 67 -6.11 -3.18 7.71
N GLN A 68 -6.13 -2.30 8.71
CA GLN A 68 -4.95 -2.04 9.55
C GLN A 68 -4.54 -3.28 10.36
N ARG A 69 -5.50 -4.04 10.91
CA ARG A 69 -5.21 -5.32 11.60
C ARG A 69 -4.58 -6.35 10.66
N MET A 70 -5.04 -6.41 9.42
CA MET A 70 -4.50 -7.33 8.43
C MET A 70 -3.05 -6.96 8.09
N ILE A 71 -2.74 -5.69 7.83
CA ILE A 71 -1.36 -5.26 7.61
C ILE A 71 -0.45 -5.59 8.78
N THR A 72 -0.89 -5.28 10.01
CA THR A 72 -0.07 -5.53 11.20
C THR A 72 0.21 -7.02 11.39
N ALA A 73 -0.73 -7.89 11.00
CA ALA A 73 -0.55 -9.33 11.08
C ALA A 73 0.34 -9.90 9.96
N VAL A 74 0.19 -9.40 8.72
CA VAL A 74 0.98 -9.86 7.57
C VAL A 74 2.41 -9.29 7.60
N GLY A 75 2.60 -8.08 8.15
CA GLY A 75 3.91 -7.43 8.25
C GLY A 75 4.46 -6.91 6.92
N LYS A 76 3.59 -6.73 5.92
CA LYS A 76 3.93 -6.20 4.59
C LYS A 76 3.13 -4.93 4.28
N PRO A 77 3.69 -3.97 3.51
CA PRO A 77 2.94 -2.81 3.04
C PRO A 77 1.84 -3.22 2.04
N TYR A 78 0.77 -2.42 1.91
CA TYR A 78 -0.40 -2.74 1.06
C TYR A 78 0.01 -3.12 -0.37
N THR A 79 1.00 -2.42 -0.93
CA THR A 79 1.50 -2.59 -2.30
C THR A 79 2.25 -3.92 -2.55
N GLN A 80 2.57 -4.68 -1.50
CA GLN A 80 3.31 -5.93 -1.57
C GLN A 80 2.49 -7.13 -1.07
N ILE A 81 1.21 -6.94 -0.77
CA ILE A 81 0.35 -8.03 -0.31
C ILE A 81 -0.13 -8.84 -1.52
N GLU A 82 0.10 -10.14 -1.47
CA GLU A 82 -0.36 -11.09 -2.47
C GLU A 82 -1.58 -11.89 -1.97
N SER A 83 -2.24 -12.59 -2.90
CA SER A 83 -3.43 -13.39 -2.56
C SER A 83 -3.15 -14.48 -1.53
N ASP A 84 -1.93 -15.05 -1.53
CA ASP A 84 -1.55 -16.10 -0.58
C ASP A 84 -1.33 -15.56 0.84
N ASP A 85 -0.87 -14.31 0.97
CA ASP A 85 -0.79 -13.62 2.26
C ASP A 85 -2.18 -13.45 2.87
N LEU A 86 -3.17 -13.06 2.05
CA LEU A 86 -4.56 -12.92 2.48
C LEU A 86 -5.19 -14.25 2.90
N ARG A 87 -4.91 -15.33 2.15
CA ARG A 87 -5.37 -16.69 2.50
C ARG A 87 -4.78 -17.15 3.83
N GLY A 88 -3.47 -16.97 4.01
CA GLY A 88 -2.77 -17.29 5.26
C GLY A 88 -3.34 -16.51 6.45
N TYR A 89 -3.50 -15.19 6.29
CA TYR A 89 -4.09 -14.32 7.31
C TYR A 89 -5.49 -14.76 7.73
N LEU A 90 -6.39 -15.03 6.78
CA LEU A 90 -7.77 -15.43 7.08
C LEU A 90 -7.83 -16.79 7.79
N ALA A 91 -7.01 -17.76 7.35
CA ALA A 91 -6.95 -19.08 7.98
C ALA A 91 -6.43 -18.98 9.43
N GLU A 92 -5.40 -18.17 9.67
CA GLU A 92 -4.87 -17.96 11.01
C GLU A 92 -5.86 -17.20 11.91
N TYR A 93 -6.56 -16.21 11.35
CA TYR A 93 -7.58 -15.44 12.07
C TYR A 93 -8.74 -16.34 12.53
N GLU A 94 -9.21 -17.23 11.64
CA GLU A 94 -10.27 -18.21 11.93
C GLU A 94 -9.83 -19.17 13.05
N ALA A 95 -8.61 -19.71 12.96
CA ALA A 95 -8.06 -20.64 13.95
C ALA A 95 -7.87 -19.99 15.34
N LYS A 96 -7.34 -18.76 15.41
CA LYS A 96 -7.04 -18.10 16.69
C LYS A 96 -8.27 -17.63 17.45
N ARG A 97 -9.32 -17.17 16.76
CA ARG A 97 -10.41 -16.41 17.40
C ARG A 97 -11.74 -17.16 17.52
N LYS A 98 -11.84 -18.43 17.12
CA LYS A 98 -13.12 -19.19 17.05
C LYS A 98 -14.26 -18.33 16.47
N THR A 99 -13.92 -17.53 15.47
CA THR A 99 -14.79 -16.48 14.95
C THR A 99 -15.85 -17.09 14.03
N SER A 100 -17.03 -16.47 13.96
CA SER A 100 -18.11 -16.98 13.10
C SER A 100 -17.72 -16.90 11.62
N LYS A 101 -18.23 -17.84 10.81
CA LYS A 101 -18.06 -17.83 9.35
C LYS A 101 -18.48 -16.49 8.73
N VAL A 102 -19.55 -15.89 9.25
CA VAL A 102 -20.05 -14.58 8.82
C VAL A 102 -19.00 -13.48 9.00
N THR A 103 -18.29 -13.47 10.13
CA THR A 103 -17.24 -12.46 10.37
C THR A 103 -16.04 -12.66 9.46
N ILE A 104 -15.62 -13.91 9.21
CA ILE A 104 -14.54 -14.20 8.25
C ILE A 104 -14.93 -13.75 6.83
N ASP A 105 -16.16 -14.04 6.42
CA ASP A 105 -16.69 -13.61 5.11
C ASP A 105 -16.74 -12.09 4.99
N ASN A 106 -17.14 -11.39 6.07
CA ASN A 106 -17.14 -9.93 6.10
C ASN A 106 -15.73 -9.36 5.95
N ILE A 107 -14.75 -9.90 6.68
CA ILE A 107 -13.34 -9.50 6.56
C ILE A 107 -12.86 -9.76 5.13
N ARG A 108 -13.13 -10.96 4.57
CA ARG A 108 -12.74 -11.30 3.20
C ARG A 108 -13.30 -10.30 2.19
N ARG A 109 -14.60 -9.96 2.27
CA ARG A 109 -15.24 -8.99 1.37
C ARG A 109 -14.61 -7.60 1.45
N ILE A 110 -14.26 -7.14 2.65
CA ILE A 110 -13.57 -5.86 2.84
C ILE A 110 -12.19 -5.90 2.17
N LEU A 111 -11.40 -6.94 2.42
CA LEU A 111 -10.06 -7.09 1.85
C LEU A 111 -10.14 -7.21 0.32
N SER A 112 -11.07 -7.99 -0.21
CA SER A 112 -11.31 -8.07 -1.66
C SER A 112 -11.70 -6.74 -2.28
N SER A 113 -12.51 -5.92 -1.60
CA SER A 113 -12.86 -4.58 -2.08
C SER A 113 -11.70 -3.58 -2.00
N PHE A 114 -10.74 -3.79 -1.09
CA PHE A 114 -9.58 -2.91 -0.94
C PHE A 114 -8.50 -3.17 -1.99
N PHE A 115 -8.31 -4.44 -2.38
CA PHE A 115 -7.29 -4.87 -3.34
C PHE A 115 -7.79 -5.06 -4.78
N SER A 116 -9.04 -4.67 -5.07
CA SER A 116 -9.61 -4.66 -6.44
C SER A 116 -9.27 -3.39 -7.18
#